data_AF-A0A0G4MJ11-F1
#
_entry.id   AF-A0A0G4MJ11-F1
#
_cell.length_a   1.000
_cell.length_b   1.000
_cell.length_c   1.000
_cell.angle_alpha   90.00
_cell.angle_beta   90.00
_cell.angle_gamma   90.00
#
_symmetry.space_group_name_H-M   'P 1'
#
loop_
_entity.id
_entity.type
_entity.pdbx_description
1 polymer ?
#
loop_
_entity_poly.entity_id
_entity_poly.type
_entity_poly.pdbx_seq_one_letter_code
_entity_poly.pdbx_strand_id
1 'polypeptide(L)'
;TASWFRGRKGWFTEREEVVMLNRILRDDPSKGGMHNRQGLTLKLLWSSLTDVDLWPIYLMGFTVLMPLRPVMAYFTLTLRNLGFTTLQTNLLTVPAFAIFIFQLIFWSRVSERINNRFLIVSFCSVWLFPMFMALAFLPADVSAWSKYAVLALIIGYPY
;
A
#
# COMPACT_ATOMS: atom_id res chain seq x y z
N THR A 1 23.45 23.08 15.15
CA THR A 1 22.82 23.95 16.15
C THR A 1 22.99 23.48 17.59
N ALA A 2 23.38 24.41 18.47
CA ALA A 2 23.32 24.22 19.91
C ALA A 2 21.87 24.04 20.38
N SER A 3 21.64 23.09 21.28
CA SER A 3 20.31 22.77 21.82
C SER A 3 20.50 22.14 23.20
N TRP A 4 19.44 22.14 24.01
CA TRP A 4 19.43 21.49 25.31
C TRP A 4 19.90 20.02 25.25
N PHE A 5 19.51 19.28 24.20
CA PHE A 5 19.96 17.90 23.97
C PHE A 5 21.36 17.75 23.36
N ARG A 6 21.94 18.82 22.80
CA ARG A 6 23.20 18.79 22.01
C ARG A 6 24.34 19.60 22.65
N GLY A 7 24.13 20.12 23.86
CA GLY A 7 25.11 20.91 24.62
C GLY A 7 25.29 22.36 24.13
N ARG A 8 25.93 23.19 24.97
CA ARG A 8 26.15 24.63 24.69
C ARG A 8 26.96 24.92 23.42
N LYS A 9 27.86 24.01 23.02
CA LYS A 9 28.69 24.15 21.81
C LYS A 9 28.10 23.47 20.57
N GLY A 10 27.01 22.71 20.71
CA GLY A 10 26.47 21.87 19.63
C GLY A 10 27.45 20.77 19.18
N TRP A 11 27.03 19.95 18.21
CA TRP A 11 27.87 18.90 17.61
C TRP A 11 28.71 19.38 16.43
N PHE A 12 28.36 20.52 15.84
CA PHE A 12 29.00 21.06 14.64
C PHE A 12 29.47 22.48 14.90
N THR A 13 30.61 22.82 14.31
CA THR A 13 31.05 24.20 14.20
C THR A 13 30.17 24.96 13.20
N GLU A 14 30.15 26.30 13.29
CA GLU A 14 29.37 27.15 12.39
C GLU A 14 29.70 26.90 10.91
N ARG A 15 30.98 26.67 10.61
CA ARG A 15 31.44 26.33 9.25
C ARG A 15 30.88 24.98 8.78
N GLU A 16 30.91 23.96 9.63
CA GLU A 16 30.37 22.63 9.30
C GLU A 16 28.86 22.68 9.11
N GLU A 17 28.16 23.48 9.90
CA GLU A 17 26.72 23.68 9.77
C GLU A 17 26.36 24.35 8.43
N VAL A 18 27.10 25.40 8.03
CA VAL A 18 26.91 26.04 6.70
C VAL A 18 27.20 25.09 5.55
N VAL A 19 28.29 24.31 5.62
CA VAL A 19 28.63 23.32 4.60
C VAL A 19 27.55 22.24 4.50
N MET A 20 27.06 21.74 5.64
CA MET A 20 25.99 20.75 5.69
C MET A 20 24.67 21.29 5.12
N LEU A 21 24.30 22.52 5.47
CA LEU A 21 23.05 23.13 5.03
C LEU A 21 23.09 23.42 3.52
N ASN A 22 24.20 23.93 3.00
CA ASN A 22 24.41 24.12 1.56
C ASN A 22 24.40 22.79 0.79
N ARG A 23 24.96 21.72 1.36
CA ARG A 23 24.88 20.39 0.77
C ARG A 23 23.44 19.89 0.71
N ILE A 24 22.70 19.97 1.82
CA ILE A 24 21.29 19.54 1.88
C ILE A 24 20.44 20.33 0.89
N LEU A 25 20.65 21.65 0.77
CA LEU A 25 19.92 22.50 -0.18
C LEU A 25 20.32 22.25 -1.64
N ARG A 26 21.57 21.87 -1.92
CA ARG A 26 21.99 21.42 -3.27
C ARG A 26 21.39 20.07 -3.62
N ASP A 27 21.35 19.15 -2.67
CA ASP A 27 20.82 17.79 -2.87
C ASP A 27 19.29 17.80 -2.99
N ASP A 28 18.60 18.66 -2.24
CA ASP A 28 17.15 18.84 -2.31
C ASP A 28 16.75 20.29 -1.95
N PRO A 29 16.56 21.18 -2.95
CA PRO A 29 16.17 22.57 -2.73
C PRO A 29 14.85 22.74 -1.97
N SER A 30 13.97 21.73 -1.99
CA SER A 30 12.68 21.77 -1.29
C SER A 30 12.82 21.82 0.24
N LYS A 31 13.98 21.39 0.77
CA LYS A 31 14.27 21.41 2.21
C LYS A 31 14.51 22.81 2.79
N GLY A 32 14.72 23.82 1.95
CA GLY A 32 14.88 25.22 2.37
C GLY A 32 13.59 26.04 2.38
N GLY A 33 12.57 25.60 1.64
CA GLY A 33 11.33 26.36 1.47
C GLY A 33 10.29 26.14 2.58
N MET A 34 10.37 25.01 3.30
CA MET A 34 9.33 24.64 4.26
C MET A 34 9.57 25.30 5.62
N HIS A 35 8.73 26.28 5.95
CA HIS A 35 8.65 26.80 7.31
C HIS A 35 7.95 25.75 8.20
N ASN A 36 8.73 24.79 8.70
CA ASN A 36 8.28 23.59 9.43
C ASN A 36 7.58 23.87 10.79
N ARG A 37 7.12 25.11 11.01
CA ARG A 37 6.37 25.63 12.15
C ARG A 37 5.01 26.22 11.76
N GLN A 38 4.58 26.11 10.51
CA GLN A 38 3.22 26.49 10.12
C GLN A 38 2.24 25.40 10.57
N GLY A 39 1.30 25.76 11.45
CA GLY A 39 0.22 24.85 11.84
C GLY A 39 -0.69 24.54 10.66
N LEU A 40 -1.15 23.29 10.58
CA LEU A 40 -2.22 22.90 9.66
C LEU A 40 -3.49 23.65 10.03
N THR A 41 -3.88 24.63 9.22
CA THR A 41 -5.16 25.31 9.38
C THR A 41 -6.28 24.52 8.70
N LEU A 42 -7.51 24.60 9.21
CA LEU A 42 -8.68 23.96 8.60
C LEU A 42 -8.88 24.39 7.14
N LYS A 43 -8.47 25.62 6.79
CA LYS A 43 -8.49 26.13 5.43
C LYS A 43 -7.53 25.38 4.49
N LEU A 44 -6.33 25.03 4.97
CA LEU A 44 -5.36 24.22 4.19
C LEU A 44 -5.87 22.80 3.99
N LEU A 45 -6.48 22.20 5.02
CA LEU A 45 -7.11 20.88 4.91
C LEU A 45 -8.24 20.88 3.88
N TRP A 46 -9.14 21.87 3.95
CA TRP A 46 -10.22 22.02 2.97
C TRP A 46 -9.66 22.18 1.56
N SER A 47 -8.63 23.03 1.39
CA SER A 47 -7.97 23.22 0.09
C SER A 47 -7.42 21.93 -0.48
N SER A 48 -6.79 21.07 0.34
CA SER A 48 -6.28 19.77 -0.11
C SER A 48 -7.39 18.79 -0.48
N LEU A 49 -8.53 18.81 0.23
CA LEU A 49 -9.66 17.94 -0.06
C LEU A 49 -10.38 18.32 -1.36
N THR A 50 -10.44 19.61 -1.67
CA THR A 50 -11.06 20.13 -2.89
C THR A 50 -10.15 20.13 -4.11
N ASP A 51 -8.90 19.68 -3.98
CA ASP A 51 -7.94 19.64 -5.09
C ASP A 51 -8.27 18.49 -6.05
N VAL A 52 -8.79 18.83 -7.24
CA VAL A 52 -9.31 17.90 -8.25
C VAL A 52 -8.28 16.84 -8.67
N ASP A 53 -6.99 17.18 -8.66
CA ASP A 53 -5.93 16.26 -9.07
C ASP A 53 -5.74 15.10 -8.07
N LEU A 54 -6.15 15.29 -6.81
CA LEU A 54 -6.06 14.28 -5.75
C LEU A 54 -7.29 13.37 -5.67
N TRP A 55 -8.42 13.76 -6.26
CA TRP A 55 -9.66 12.98 -6.20
C TRP A 55 -9.53 11.55 -6.73
N PRO A 56 -8.84 11.27 -7.86
CA PRO A 56 -8.64 9.91 -8.33
C PRO A 56 -7.89 9.04 -7.31
N ILE A 57 -6.92 9.62 -6.60
CA ILE A 57 -6.15 8.93 -5.56
C ILE A 57 -7.04 8.63 -4.36
N TYR A 58 -7.86 9.61 -3.93
CA TYR A 58 -8.81 9.42 -2.84
C TYR A 58 -9.85 8.36 -3.14
N LEU A 59 -10.44 8.39 -4.34
CA LEU A 59 -11.43 7.40 -4.77
C LEU A 59 -10.81 6.00 -4.81
N MET A 60 -9.60 5.84 -5.35
CA MET A 60 -8.93 4.55 -5.34
C MET A 60 -8.60 4.08 -3.92
N GLY A 61 -8.04 4.95 -3.07
CA GLY A 61 -7.74 4.60 -1.68
C GLY A 61 -8.97 4.16 -0.89
N PHE A 62 -10.13 4.75 -1.19
CA PHE A 62 -11.39 4.38 -0.55
C PHE A 62 -11.98 3.07 -1.09
N THR A 63 -11.91 2.84 -2.41
CA THR A 63 -12.67 1.75 -3.08
C THR A 63 -11.88 0.47 -3.28
N VAL A 64 -10.58 0.54 -3.56
CA VAL A 64 -9.78 -0.62 -4.05
C VAL A 64 -9.74 -1.78 -3.05
N LEU A 65 -9.70 -1.48 -1.75
CA LEU A 65 -9.62 -2.51 -0.70
C LEU A 65 -10.98 -2.99 -0.19
N MET A 66 -12.09 -2.31 -0.53
CA MET A 66 -13.43 -2.72 -0.09
C MET A 66 -13.81 -4.15 -0.52
N PRO A 67 -13.66 -4.57 -1.79
CA PRO A 67 -14.10 -5.89 -2.23
C PRO A 67 -13.23 -7.03 -1.68
N LEU A 68 -12.00 -6.74 -1.24
CA LEU A 68 -11.08 -7.73 -0.65
C LEU A 68 -11.49 -8.17 0.76
N ARG A 69 -12.07 -7.24 1.54
CA ARG A 69 -12.45 -7.45 2.94
C ARG A 69 -13.35 -8.68 3.15
N PRO A 70 -14.48 -8.85 2.42
CA PRO A 70 -15.33 -10.02 2.59
C PRO A 70 -14.64 -11.31 2.16
N VAL A 71 -13.86 -11.30 1.07
CA VAL A 71 -13.16 -12.50 0.59
C VAL A 71 -12.17 -13.01 1.63
N MET A 72 -11.40 -12.11 2.25
CA MET A 72 -10.48 -12.46 3.33
C MET A 72 -11.22 -12.98 4.57
N ALA A 73 -12.32 -12.34 4.98
CA ALA A 73 -13.07 -12.72 6.17
C ALA A 73 -13.75 -14.09 6.04
N TYR A 74 -14.25 -14.41 4.84
CA TYR A 74 -14.99 -15.65 4.59
C TYR A 74 -14.14 -16.75 3.95
N PHE A 75 -12.86 -16.53 3.68
CA PHE A 75 -12.02 -17.47 2.95
C PHE A 75 -12.08 -18.90 3.50
N THR A 76 -11.82 -19.08 4.79
CA THR A 76 -11.85 -20.40 5.43
C THR A 76 -13.23 -21.02 5.43
N LEU A 77 -14.29 -20.21 5.64
CA LEU A 77 -15.67 -20.67 5.57
C LEU A 77 -16.04 -21.15 4.16
N THR A 78 -15.66 -20.40 3.13
CA THR A 78 -15.87 -20.79 1.73
C THR A 78 -15.16 -22.09 1.41
N LEU A 79 -13.91 -22.28 1.87
CA LEU A 79 -13.20 -23.56 1.67
C LEU A 79 -13.86 -24.72 2.42
N ARG A 80 -14.36 -24.50 3.63
CA ARG A 80 -15.11 -25.55 4.35
C ARG A 80 -16.39 -25.95 3.60
N ASN A 81 -17.10 -24.98 3.02
CA ASN A 81 -18.28 -25.24 2.21
C ASN A 81 -17.97 -26.01 0.90
N LEU A 82 -16.73 -25.93 0.41
CA LEU A 82 -16.25 -26.71 -0.73
C LEU A 82 -15.84 -28.15 -0.38
N GLY A 83 -15.98 -28.55 0.89
CA GLY A 83 -15.68 -29.92 1.35
C GLY A 83 -14.28 -30.11 1.94
N PHE A 84 -13.49 -29.04 2.09
CA PHE A 84 -12.18 -29.13 2.75
C PHE A 84 -12.35 -29.28 4.27
N THR A 85 -11.50 -30.10 4.90
CA THR A 85 -11.47 -30.24 6.36
C THR A 85 -10.91 -28.99 7.03
N THR A 86 -11.19 -28.80 8.32
CA THR A 86 -10.69 -27.65 9.09
C THR A 86 -9.15 -27.53 9.02
N LEU A 87 -8.46 -28.66 9.14
CA LEU A 87 -7.00 -28.73 9.02
C LEU A 87 -6.56 -28.28 7.61
N GLN A 88 -7.16 -28.82 6.55
CA GLN A 88 -6.85 -28.43 5.18
C GLN A 88 -7.10 -26.94 4.94
N THR A 89 -8.22 -26.38 5.41
CA THR A 89 -8.52 -24.96 5.21
C THR A 89 -7.50 -24.04 5.87
N ASN A 90 -7.00 -24.40 7.07
CA ASN A 90 -5.95 -23.64 7.75
C ASN A 90 -4.60 -23.75 7.03
N LEU A 91 -4.27 -24.91 6.47
CA LEU A 91 -3.04 -25.07 5.68
C LEU A 91 -3.12 -24.32 4.34
N LEU A 92 -4.30 -24.28 3.73
CA LEU A 92 -4.54 -23.63 2.43
C LEU A 92 -4.55 -22.08 2.52
N THR A 93 -4.64 -21.50 3.71
CA THR A 93 -4.46 -20.04 3.91
C THR A 93 -3.00 -19.62 3.80
N VAL A 94 -2.07 -20.45 4.28
CA VAL A 94 -0.63 -20.17 4.26
C VAL A 94 -0.10 -19.83 2.86
N PRO A 95 -0.32 -20.65 1.81
CA PRO A 95 0.16 -20.32 0.47
C PRO A 95 -0.50 -19.07 -0.13
N ALA A 96 -1.76 -18.77 0.20
CA ALA A 96 -2.42 -17.54 -0.25
C ALA A 96 -1.71 -16.29 0.31
N PHE A 97 -1.39 -16.29 1.61
CA PHE A 97 -0.62 -15.22 2.24
C PHE A 97 0.86 -15.22 1.84
N ALA A 98 1.45 -16.37 1.52
CA ALA A 98 2.79 -16.43 0.98
C ALA A 98 2.88 -15.67 -0.36
N ILE A 99 1.92 -15.90 -1.28
CA ILE A 99 1.81 -15.15 -2.54
C ILE A 99 1.68 -13.65 -2.26
N PHE A 100 0.84 -13.26 -1.30
CA PHE A 100 0.70 -11.86 -0.89
C PHE A 100 2.04 -11.24 -0.45
N ILE A 101 2.80 -11.94 0.40
CA ILE A 101 4.11 -11.46 0.87
C ILE A 101 5.09 -11.31 -0.31
N PHE A 102 5.14 -12.27 -1.22
CA PHE A 102 6.01 -12.19 -2.40
C PHE A 102 5.63 -11.02 -3.31
N GLN A 103 4.33 -10.84 -3.55
CA GLN A 103 3.83 -9.72 -4.33
C GLN A 103 4.17 -8.38 -3.68
N LEU A 104 3.95 -8.23 -2.37
CA LEU A 104 4.28 -7.02 -1.61
C LEU A 104 5.76 -6.64 -1.77
N ILE A 105 6.68 -7.60 -1.60
CA ILE A 105 8.12 -7.35 -1.73
C ILE A 105 8.49 -6.97 -3.17
N PHE A 106 7.90 -7.67 -4.14
CA PHE A 106 8.14 -7.41 -5.56
C PHE A 106 7.65 -6.03 -5.97
N TRP A 107 6.40 -5.68 -5.68
CA TRP A 107 5.80 -4.41 -6.08
C TRP A 107 6.37 -3.21 -5.32
N SER A 108 6.75 -3.39 -4.05
CA SER A 108 7.49 -2.38 -3.30
C SER A 108 8.80 -1.99 -4.01
N ARG A 109 9.58 -2.98 -4.46
CA ARG A 109 10.82 -2.77 -5.24
C ARG A 109 10.56 -2.11 -6.60
N VAL A 110 9.52 -2.55 -7.30
CA VAL A 110 9.13 -1.98 -8.60
C VAL A 110 8.69 -0.51 -8.45
N SER A 111 8.02 -0.18 -7.34
CA SER A 111 7.58 1.18 -7.00
C SER A 111 8.72 2.15 -6.80
N GLU A 112 9.77 1.71 -6.12
CA GLU A 112 10.99 2.49 -5.97
C GLU A 112 11.67 2.73 -7.33
N ARG A 113 11.71 1.71 -8.21
CA ARG A 113 12.36 1.82 -9.53
C ARG A 113 11.63 2.75 -10.48
N ILE A 114 10.30 2.67 -10.54
CA ILE A 114 9.49 3.48 -11.46
C ILE A 114 9.25 4.89 -10.87
N ASN A 115 9.37 5.04 -9.55
CA ASN A 115 9.09 6.28 -8.81
C ASN A 115 7.66 6.81 -9.01
N ASN A 116 6.74 5.98 -9.51
CA ASN A 116 5.33 6.27 -9.70
C ASN A 116 4.48 5.30 -8.87
N ARG A 117 4.01 5.76 -7.72
CA ARG A 117 3.20 4.96 -6.79
C ARG A 117 1.77 4.77 -7.28
N PHE A 118 1.24 5.76 -7.98
CA PHE A 118 -0.13 5.73 -8.49
C PHE A 118 -0.35 4.57 -9.46
N LEU A 119 0.56 4.43 -10.43
CA LEU A 119 0.47 3.38 -11.46
C LEU A 119 0.47 1.98 -10.82
N ILE A 120 1.29 1.76 -9.79
CA ILE A 120 1.37 0.48 -9.10
C ILE A 120 0.13 0.19 -8.28
N VAL A 121 -0.42 1.17 -7.58
CA VAL A 121 -1.69 1.00 -6.87
C VAL A 121 -2.82 0.71 -7.86
N SER A 122 -2.85 1.35 -9.03
CA SER A 122 -3.84 1.06 -10.07
C SER A 122 -3.72 -0.36 -10.64
N PHE A 123 -2.52 -0.95 -10.63
CA PHE A 123 -2.32 -2.33 -11.07
C PHE A 123 -3.08 -3.34 -10.19
N CYS A 124 -3.27 -3.05 -8.90
CA CYS A 124 -4.09 -3.87 -8.01
C CYS A 124 -5.53 -4.00 -8.52
N SER A 125 -6.13 -2.90 -8.99
CA SER A 125 -7.47 -2.94 -9.60
C SER A 125 -7.51 -3.81 -10.86
N VAL A 126 -6.47 -3.71 -11.71
CA VAL A 126 -6.34 -4.52 -12.94
C VAL A 126 -6.16 -6.00 -12.62
N TRP A 127 -5.44 -6.35 -11.54
CA TRP A 127 -5.27 -7.72 -11.08
C TRP A 127 -6.58 -8.31 -10.52
N LEU A 128 -7.30 -7.54 -9.71
CA LEU A 128 -8.49 -8.00 -9.02
C LEU A 128 -9.69 -8.14 -9.96
N PHE A 129 -9.83 -7.26 -10.95
CA PHE A 129 -10.95 -7.28 -11.89
C PHE A 129 -11.18 -8.65 -12.56
N PRO A 130 -10.20 -9.28 -13.24
CA PRO A 130 -10.39 -10.59 -13.84
C PRO A 130 -10.64 -11.70 -12.81
N MET A 131 -10.09 -11.58 -11.60
CA MET A 131 -10.31 -12.58 -10.54
C MET A 131 -11.73 -12.54 -10.00
N PHE A 132 -12.29 -11.34 -9.81
CA PHE A 132 -13.70 -11.19 -9.44
C PHE A 132 -14.64 -11.58 -10.57
N MET A 133 -14.29 -11.29 -11.82
CA MET A 133 -15.04 -11.79 -12.98
C MET A 133 -15.03 -13.32 -13.01
N ALA A 134 -13.87 -13.95 -12.84
CA ALA A 134 -13.77 -15.40 -12.74
C ALA A 134 -14.65 -15.95 -11.61
N LEU A 135 -14.62 -15.33 -10.42
CA LEU A 135 -15.47 -15.74 -9.30
C LEU A 135 -16.97 -15.60 -9.59
N ALA A 136 -17.38 -14.58 -10.35
CA ALA A 136 -18.78 -14.33 -10.70
C ALA A 136 -19.32 -15.25 -11.81
N PHE A 137 -18.48 -15.61 -12.79
CA PHE A 137 -18.86 -16.44 -13.93
C PHE A 137 -18.51 -17.93 -13.76
N LEU A 138 -17.81 -18.31 -12.69
CA LEU A 138 -17.51 -19.71 -12.42
C LEU A 138 -18.81 -20.49 -12.16
N PRO A 139 -19.08 -21.57 -12.90
CA PRO A 139 -20.28 -22.36 -12.67
C PRO A 139 -20.18 -23.15 -11.37
N ALA A 140 -21.35 -23.50 -10.81
CA ALA A 140 -21.45 -24.05 -9.46
C ALA A 140 -20.80 -25.44 -9.32
N ASP A 141 -20.70 -26.19 -10.42
CA ASP A 141 -20.16 -27.54 -10.55
C ASP A 141 -18.63 -27.60 -10.71
N VAL A 142 -17.94 -26.45 -10.77
CA VAL A 142 -16.48 -26.42 -10.86
C VAL A 142 -15.80 -27.01 -9.61
N SER A 143 -14.71 -27.72 -9.86
CA SER A 143 -13.79 -28.30 -8.86
C SER A 143 -13.46 -27.32 -7.73
N ALA A 144 -13.47 -27.83 -6.50
CA ALA A 144 -13.09 -27.11 -5.29
C ALA A 144 -11.70 -26.46 -5.40
N TRP A 145 -10.77 -27.10 -6.13
CA TRP A 145 -9.41 -26.60 -6.33
C TRP A 145 -9.35 -25.37 -7.25
N SER A 146 -10.18 -25.32 -8.29
CA SER A 146 -10.24 -24.17 -9.18
C SER A 146 -10.82 -22.94 -8.47
N LYS A 147 -11.87 -23.14 -7.66
CA LYS A 147 -12.42 -22.08 -6.79
C LYS A 147 -11.41 -21.62 -5.76
N TYR A 148 -10.68 -22.55 -5.14
CA TYR A 148 -9.58 -22.24 -4.24
C TYR A 148 -8.49 -21.39 -4.92
N ALA A 149 -8.06 -21.75 -6.12
CA ALA A 149 -7.01 -21.01 -6.83
C ALA A 149 -7.40 -19.55 -7.08
N VAL A 150 -8.64 -19.31 -7.53
CA VAL A 150 -9.15 -17.94 -7.74
C VAL A 150 -9.19 -17.17 -6.42
N LEU A 151 -9.75 -17.75 -5.35
CA LEU A 151 -9.82 -17.10 -4.04
C LEU A 151 -8.42 -16.82 -3.45
N ALA A 152 -7.48 -17.75 -3.62
CA ALA A 152 -6.11 -17.59 -3.17
C ALA A 152 -5.38 -16.46 -3.91
N LEU A 153 -5.62 -16.29 -5.22
CA LEU A 153 -5.06 -15.18 -6.03
C LEU A 153 -5.70 -13.83 -5.71
N ILE A 154 -6.96 -13.80 -5.26
CA ILE A 154 -7.61 -12.59 -4.73
C ILE A 154 -6.97 -12.16 -3.40
N ILE A 155 -6.65 -13.11 -2.53
CA ILE A 155 -5.94 -12.82 -1.26
C ILE A 155 -4.47 -12.45 -1.53
N GLY A 156 -3.84 -13.13 -2.48
CA GLY A 156 -2.49 -12.86 -2.98
C GLY A 156 -2.41 -11.64 -3.90
N TYR A 157 -3.21 -10.60 -3.66
CA TYR A 157 -3.24 -9.40 -4.49
C TYR A 157 -1.93 -8.60 -4.35
N PRO A 158 -1.55 -7.83 -5.39
CA PRO A 158 -0.40 -6.94 -5.32
C PRO A 158 -0.73 -5.69 -4.49
N TYR A 159 0.11 -5.43 -3.48
CA TYR A 159 0.03 -4.27 -2.59
C TYR A 159 1.16 -3.29 -2.92
#